data_AF-A0AAZ3S7H1-F1
#
_entry.id   AF-A0AAZ3S7H1-F1
#
_cell.length_a   1.000
_cell.length_b   1.000
_cell.length_c   1.000
_cell.angle_alpha   90.00
_cell.angle_beta   90.00
_cell.angle_gamma   90.00
#
_symmetry.space_group_name_H-M   'P 1'
#
loop_
_entity.id
_entity.type
_entity.pdbx_description
1 polymer ?
#
loop_
_entity_poly.entity_id
_entity_poly.type
_entity_poly.pdbx_seq_one_letter_code
_entity_poly.pdbx_strand_id
1 'polypeptide(L)'
;DHYLQWQSQKVILLEPKHFNVSGTVLIYVPQLSTIFPAWVRFHSNVLICVSSPLPEPKHHRYKCGLSAPCPQKHLAFRIVSGAANIIGPKICLEDKILVSSVNNNVGRGLNIALVNGVSGDLLDTKSFDMWAGDVTDLLKYLLPLHEGTLVFVASFDDPATKLNDEARRLFEELGSTAVKELTFRDSWVFLGAKGIENKSPFEQRMKNSKNSNKYEGWPESLEMDGCVPLRSPSEG
;
A
#
# COMPACT_ATOMS: atom_id res chain seq x y z
N ASP A 1 -21.77 -23.34 -7.32
CA ASP A 1 -21.35 -24.74 -7.12
C ASP A 1 -20.04 -24.98 -7.86
N HIS A 2 -18.89 -24.68 -7.23
CA HIS A 2 -18.02 -25.63 -6.50
C HIS A 2 -17.72 -26.92 -7.29
N TYR A 3 -16.52 -27.05 -7.85
CA TYR A 3 -15.46 -27.90 -7.29
C TYR A 3 -14.18 -27.83 -8.15
N LEU A 4 -13.08 -27.44 -7.50
CA LEU A 4 -11.71 -27.62 -7.98
C LEU A 4 -11.42 -29.13 -8.08
N GLN A 5 -11.12 -29.62 -9.28
CA GLN A 5 -10.74 -31.01 -9.50
C GLN A 5 -9.21 -31.11 -9.55
N TRP A 6 -8.61 -31.43 -8.39
CA TRP A 6 -7.22 -31.87 -8.32
C TRP A 6 -7.12 -33.27 -8.93
N GLN A 7 -6.45 -33.42 -10.07
CA GLN A 7 -6.13 -34.73 -10.63
C GLN A 7 -4.90 -35.32 -9.93
N SER A 8 -5.11 -36.39 -9.16
CA SER A 8 -4.07 -37.22 -8.55
C SER A 8 -3.17 -37.87 -9.61
N GLN A 9 -1.90 -37.50 -9.66
CA GLN A 9 -0.87 -38.25 -10.39
C GLN A 9 -0.45 -39.49 -9.56
N LYS A 10 -0.60 -40.68 -10.17
CA LYS A 10 -0.13 -41.97 -9.63
C LYS A 10 1.38 -41.93 -9.40
N VAL A 11 1.80 -42.10 -8.15
CA VAL A 11 3.19 -42.42 -7.80
C VAL A 11 3.30 -43.94 -7.69
N ILE A 12 4.20 -44.54 -8.46
CA ILE A 12 4.51 -45.97 -8.42
C ILE A 12 5.24 -46.26 -7.10
N LEU A 13 4.65 -47.07 -6.22
CA LEU A 13 5.28 -47.54 -4.99
C LEU A 13 6.14 -48.79 -5.28
N LEU A 14 7.45 -48.71 -5.06
CA LEU A 14 8.33 -49.88 -4.94
C LEU A 14 8.44 -50.25 -3.45
N GLU A 15 8.33 -51.56 -3.13
CA GLU A 15 8.34 -52.08 -1.76
C GLU A 15 9.67 -51.83 -1.01
N PRO A 16 9.64 -51.66 0.32
CA PRO A 16 10.77 -51.14 1.08
C PRO A 16 11.76 -52.25 1.47
N LYS A 17 13.04 -52.05 1.15
CA LYS A 17 14.14 -52.57 1.98
C LYS A 17 14.94 -51.38 2.50
N HIS A 18 14.97 -51.27 3.83
CA HIS A 18 15.55 -50.22 4.65
C HIS A 18 16.79 -49.53 4.07
N PHE A 19 16.67 -48.25 3.71
CA PHE A 19 17.80 -47.35 3.55
C PHE A 19 17.48 -45.97 4.11
N ASN A 20 18.27 -45.53 5.09
CA ASN A 20 18.24 -44.19 5.64
C ASN A 20 19.31 -43.38 4.89
N VAL A 21 18.96 -42.80 3.74
CA VAL A 21 19.88 -42.01 2.91
C VAL A 21 19.18 -40.72 2.46
N SER A 22 19.80 -39.57 2.74
CA SER A 22 19.44 -38.29 2.11
C SER A 22 20.24 -38.12 0.82
N GLY A 23 19.58 -37.72 -0.26
CA GLY A 23 20.21 -37.49 -1.55
C GLY A 23 19.34 -36.68 -2.51
N THR A 24 19.96 -36.22 -3.59
CA THR A 24 19.27 -35.55 -4.70
C THR A 24 18.74 -36.62 -5.66
N VAL A 25 17.44 -36.60 -5.95
CA VAL A 25 16.81 -37.47 -6.94
C VAL A 25 16.47 -36.63 -8.17
N LEU A 26 16.78 -37.14 -9.35
CA LEU A 26 16.38 -36.52 -10.61
C LEU A 26 14.95 -36.93 -10.94
N ILE A 27 14.03 -35.97 -10.97
CA ILE A 27 12.62 -36.20 -11.32
C ILE A 27 12.42 -35.76 -12.77
N TYR A 28 11.95 -36.69 -13.60
CA TYR A 28 11.55 -36.41 -14.97
C TYR A 28 10.07 -36.05 -15.02
N VAL A 29 9.74 -34.86 -15.51
CA VAL A 29 8.36 -34.42 -15.72
C VAL A 29 8.03 -34.51 -17.21
N PRO A 30 7.18 -35.46 -17.65
CA PRO A 30 6.95 -35.74 -19.08
C PRO A 30 6.40 -34.53 -19.85
N GLN A 31 5.65 -33.65 -19.17
CA GLN A 31 5.02 -32.47 -19.77
C GLN A 31 6.01 -31.38 -20.18
N LEU A 32 7.18 -31.33 -19.53
CA LEU A 32 8.16 -30.25 -19.69
C LEU A 32 9.46 -30.74 -20.34
N SER A 33 9.56 -32.03 -20.69
CA SER A 33 10.74 -32.68 -21.27
C SER A 33 12.06 -32.34 -20.55
N THR A 34 11.97 -32.07 -19.25
CA THR A 34 13.07 -31.52 -18.44
C THR A 34 13.25 -32.37 -17.18
N ILE A 35 14.50 -32.52 -16.78
CA ILE A 35 14.90 -33.25 -15.59
C ILE A 35 15.29 -32.21 -14.53
N PHE A 36 14.65 -32.28 -13.36
CA PHE A 36 14.97 -31.39 -12.25
C PHE A 36 15.64 -32.14 -11.10
N PRO A 37 16.69 -31.59 -10.48
CA PRO A 37 17.22 -32.11 -9.22
C PRO A 37 16.27 -31.75 -8.08
N ALA A 38 15.69 -32.75 -7.42
CA ALA A 38 14.85 -32.58 -6.24
C ALA A 38 15.56 -33.11 -4.98
N TRP A 39 15.52 -32.33 -3.90
CA TRP A 39 16.00 -32.76 -2.58
C TRP A 39 14.92 -33.54 -1.87
N VAL A 40 15.20 -34.80 -1.52
CA VAL A 40 14.24 -35.69 -0.86
C VAL A 40 14.77 -36.06 0.53
N ARG A 41 13.91 -35.98 1.54
CA ARG A 41 14.19 -36.43 2.91
C ARG A 41 13.18 -37.52 3.28
N PHE A 42 13.67 -38.72 3.58
CA PHE A 42 12.82 -39.82 4.01
C PHE A 42 12.52 -39.71 5.50
N HIS A 43 11.25 -39.49 5.86
CA HIS A 43 10.75 -39.68 7.22
C HIS A 43 9.54 -40.61 7.16
N SER A 44 9.61 -41.73 7.89
CA SER A 44 8.49 -42.64 8.16
C SER A 44 7.58 -42.93 6.96
N ASN A 45 8.15 -43.56 5.92
CA ASN A 45 7.44 -44.07 4.73
C ASN A 45 6.72 -43.02 3.86
N VAL A 46 7.00 -41.72 4.02
CA VAL A 46 6.42 -40.66 3.18
C VAL A 46 7.50 -40.02 2.31
N LEU A 47 7.27 -40.01 0.99
CA LEU A 47 8.05 -39.23 0.03
C LEU A 47 7.50 -37.80 -0.01
N ILE A 48 8.19 -36.85 0.65
CA ILE A 48 7.83 -35.43 0.59
C ILE A 48 8.65 -34.79 -0.53
N CYS A 49 8.00 -34.48 -1.65
CA CYS A 49 8.57 -33.56 -2.64
C CYS A 49 8.57 -32.15 -2.01
N VAL A 50 9.72 -31.73 -1.51
CA VAL A 50 9.91 -30.32 -1.16
C VAL A 50 10.19 -29.59 -2.47
N SER A 51 9.15 -29.01 -3.07
CA SER A 51 9.37 -27.97 -4.07
C SER A 51 10.07 -26.82 -3.36
N SER A 52 11.37 -26.64 -3.62
CA SER A 52 12.01 -25.37 -3.34
C SER A 52 11.21 -24.30 -4.08
N PRO A 53 10.73 -23.22 -3.43
CA PRO A 53 10.18 -22.11 -4.16
C PRO A 53 11.22 -21.66 -5.17
N LEU A 54 10.89 -21.72 -6.46
CA LEU A 54 11.66 -21.02 -7.48
C LEU A 54 11.81 -19.58 -6.98
N PRO A 55 13.03 -19.02 -6.88
CA PRO A 55 13.18 -17.63 -6.51
C PRO A 55 12.41 -16.81 -7.54
N GLU A 56 11.30 -16.19 -7.11
CA GLU A 56 10.65 -15.17 -7.91
C GLU A 56 11.73 -14.20 -8.40
N PRO A 57 11.73 -13.82 -9.69
CA PRO A 57 12.71 -12.87 -10.18
C PRO A 57 12.66 -11.66 -9.24
N LYS A 58 13.79 -11.39 -8.59
CA LYS A 58 13.97 -10.19 -7.77
C LYS A 58 13.90 -9.01 -8.74
N HIS A 59 12.69 -8.59 -9.09
CA HIS A 59 12.46 -7.27 -9.63
C HIS A 59 13.07 -6.34 -8.61
N HIS A 60 14.19 -5.71 -8.97
CA HIS A 60 14.74 -4.61 -8.20
C HIS A 60 13.65 -3.55 -8.18
N ARG A 61 12.80 -3.60 -7.15
CA ARG A 61 11.72 -2.65 -6.99
C ARG A 61 12.39 -1.31 -6.73
N TYR A 62 12.03 -0.30 -7.53
CA TYR A 62 12.54 1.05 -7.33
C TYR A 62 12.04 1.61 -6.00
N LYS A 63 12.48 2.82 -5.64
CA LYS A 63 12.09 3.48 -4.38
C LYS A 63 10.58 3.38 -4.15
N CYS A 64 10.16 3.12 -2.92
CA CYS A 64 8.79 2.86 -2.49
C CYS A 64 8.08 1.69 -3.19
N GLY A 65 8.84 0.87 -3.90
CA GLY A 65 8.35 -0.28 -4.65
C GLY A 65 7.79 0.07 -6.04
N LEU A 66 8.14 1.24 -6.60
CA LEU A 66 7.68 1.68 -7.92
C LEU A 66 8.11 0.70 -9.02
N SER A 67 7.36 0.71 -10.14
CA SER A 67 7.63 -0.11 -11.33
C SER A 67 8.74 0.48 -12.22
N ALA A 68 9.00 1.78 -12.11
CA ALA A 68 10.01 2.52 -12.85
C ALA A 68 10.71 3.56 -11.95
N PRO A 69 11.94 3.99 -12.28
CA PRO A 69 12.62 5.03 -11.50
C PRO A 69 12.00 6.41 -11.78
N CYS A 70 12.04 7.28 -10.77
CA CYS A 70 11.62 8.67 -10.96
C CYS A 70 12.65 9.48 -11.77
N PRO A 71 12.21 10.49 -12.55
CA PRO A 71 13.12 11.43 -13.19
C PRO A 71 13.97 12.20 -12.17
N GLN A 72 15.01 12.88 -12.65
CA GLN A 72 15.79 13.79 -11.80
C GLN A 72 14.90 14.87 -11.18
N LYS A 73 15.26 15.33 -9.98
CA LYS A 73 14.52 16.36 -9.21
C LYS A 73 13.06 15.97 -8.91
N HIS A 74 12.78 14.68 -8.77
CA HIS A 74 11.49 14.19 -8.30
C HIS A 74 11.68 13.27 -7.09
N LEU A 75 10.68 13.23 -6.23
CA LEU A 75 10.59 12.29 -5.11
C LEU A 75 9.62 11.16 -5.47
N ALA A 76 10.06 9.91 -5.28
CA ALA A 76 9.25 8.72 -5.40
C ALA A 76 8.34 8.56 -4.18
N PHE A 77 7.05 8.34 -4.39
CA PHE A 77 6.11 8.11 -3.31
C PHE A 77 5.17 6.95 -3.60
N ARG A 78 4.62 6.36 -2.53
CA ARG A 78 3.48 5.44 -2.58
C ARG A 78 2.56 5.66 -1.38
N ILE A 79 1.27 5.80 -1.65
CA ILE A 79 0.21 5.97 -0.67
C ILE A 79 -0.75 4.80 -0.81
N VAL A 80 -1.05 4.14 0.30
CA VAL A 80 -2.04 3.07 0.40
C VAL A 80 -3.03 3.46 1.49
N SER A 81 -4.33 3.48 1.18
CA SER A 81 -5.37 3.65 2.20
C SER A 81 -5.42 2.45 3.13
N GLY A 82 -6.19 2.54 4.22
CA GLY A 82 -6.51 1.37 5.01
C GLY A 82 -7.44 0.41 4.25
N ALA A 83 -7.43 -0.86 4.67
CA ALA A 83 -8.41 -1.86 4.25
C ALA A 83 -9.40 -2.09 5.39
N ALA A 84 -10.62 -1.58 5.20
CA ALA A 84 -11.64 -1.49 6.24
C ALA A 84 -11.07 -0.84 7.52
N ASN A 85 -11.29 -1.46 8.68
CA ASN A 85 -10.77 -1.07 9.98
C ASN A 85 -9.66 -2.01 10.50
N ILE A 86 -9.12 -2.89 9.65
CA ILE A 86 -8.21 -3.97 10.06
C ILE A 86 -6.76 -3.66 9.65
N ILE A 87 -6.55 -3.31 8.38
CA ILE A 87 -5.21 -3.01 7.86
C ILE A 87 -5.08 -1.50 7.78
N GLY A 88 -4.13 -0.95 8.54
CA GLY A 88 -3.84 0.48 8.54
C GLY A 88 -3.22 0.95 7.22
N PRO A 89 -3.26 2.27 6.96
CA PRO A 89 -2.71 2.85 5.75
C PRO A 89 -1.17 2.83 5.76
N LYS A 90 -0.59 3.07 4.59
CA LYS A 90 0.86 3.16 4.41
C LYS A 90 1.22 4.36 3.54
N ILE A 91 2.15 5.18 4.01
CA ILE A 91 2.74 6.28 3.22
C ILE A 91 4.25 6.07 3.15
N CYS A 92 4.77 5.98 1.94
CA CYS A 92 6.19 5.88 1.64
C CYS A 92 6.64 7.07 0.81
N LEU A 93 7.81 7.63 1.15
CA LEU A 93 8.51 8.64 0.38
C LEU A 93 10.00 8.31 0.34
N GLU A 94 10.59 8.22 -0.85
CA GLU A 94 12.04 7.97 -1.01
C GLU A 94 12.54 6.75 -0.20
N ASP A 95 11.83 5.63 -0.28
CA ASP A 95 12.04 4.39 0.49
C ASP A 95 11.85 4.49 2.01
N LYS A 96 11.53 5.67 2.54
CA LYS A 96 11.21 5.86 3.95
C LYS A 96 9.72 5.68 4.16
N ILE A 97 9.36 4.74 5.03
CA ILE A 97 7.98 4.57 5.46
C ILE A 97 7.66 5.64 6.51
N LEU A 98 6.87 6.64 6.11
CA LEU A 98 6.48 7.77 6.95
C LEU A 98 5.31 7.38 7.87
N VAL A 99 4.32 6.68 7.32
CA VAL A 99 3.11 6.24 8.06
C VAL A 99 2.92 4.75 7.83
N SER A 100 2.76 3.97 8.91
CA SER A 100 2.36 2.55 8.84
C SER A 100 1.98 2.00 10.21
N SER A 101 1.22 0.89 10.23
CA SER A 101 0.93 0.17 11.48
C SER A 101 2.20 -0.30 12.20
N VAL A 102 3.27 -0.63 11.47
CA VAL A 102 4.55 -1.06 12.06
C VAL A 102 5.24 0.08 12.81
N ASN A 103 5.07 1.32 12.33
CA ASN A 103 5.59 2.51 12.99
C ASN A 103 4.70 2.98 14.17
N ASN A 104 3.58 2.29 14.44
CA ASN A 104 2.62 2.65 15.48
C ASN A 104 2.11 4.11 15.41
N ASN A 105 2.05 4.67 14.19
CA ASN A 105 1.62 6.06 13.96
C ASN A 105 0.40 6.17 13.03
N VAL A 106 -0.47 5.16 13.05
CA VAL A 106 -1.72 5.12 12.30
C VAL A 106 -2.92 5.21 13.24
N GLY A 107 -3.98 5.86 12.76
CA GLY A 107 -5.25 5.97 13.47
C GLY A 107 -6.42 5.99 12.50
N ARG A 108 -7.63 5.68 13.00
CA ARG A 108 -8.88 5.86 12.24
C ARG A 108 -8.98 7.30 11.74
N GLY A 109 -9.58 7.49 10.57
CA GLY A 109 -9.79 8.80 9.96
C GLY A 109 -8.74 9.14 8.92
N LEU A 110 -8.19 10.35 9.00
CA LEU A 110 -7.20 10.86 8.05
C LEU A 110 -5.81 10.71 8.63
N ASN A 111 -4.93 10.01 7.92
CA ASN A 111 -3.52 9.87 8.29
C ASN A 111 -2.70 10.76 7.36
N ILE A 112 -2.01 11.75 7.92
CA ILE A 112 -1.36 12.83 7.18
C ILE A 112 0.14 12.84 7.45
N ALA A 113 0.94 12.93 6.38
CA ALA A 113 2.36 13.22 6.47
C ALA A 113 2.66 14.56 5.77
N LEU A 114 3.35 15.46 6.47
CA LEU A 114 3.81 16.74 5.97
C LEU A 114 5.29 16.64 5.59
N VAL A 115 5.63 17.11 4.41
CA VAL A 115 6.97 16.99 3.85
C VAL A 115 7.39 18.33 3.24
N ASN A 116 8.65 18.72 3.45
CA ASN A 116 9.22 19.89 2.81
C ASN A 116 9.36 19.64 1.29
N GLY A 117 8.69 20.42 0.46
CA GLY A 117 8.72 20.23 -1.00
C GLY A 117 10.03 20.62 -1.69
N VAL A 118 10.98 21.25 -0.98
CA VAL A 118 12.33 21.58 -1.50
C VAL A 118 13.34 20.51 -1.12
N SER A 119 13.38 20.10 0.15
CA SER A 119 14.38 19.11 0.62
C SER A 119 13.88 17.66 0.55
N GLY A 120 12.57 17.44 0.56
CA GLY A 120 11.97 16.11 0.69
C GLY A 120 11.99 15.56 2.12
N ASP A 121 12.34 16.38 3.12
CA ASP A 121 12.39 15.94 4.52
C ASP A 121 11.00 15.90 5.14
N LEU A 122 10.80 14.90 6.01
CA LEU A 122 9.59 14.79 6.83
C LEU A 122 9.55 15.93 7.85
N LEU A 123 8.43 16.66 7.87
CA LEU A 123 8.16 17.70 8.86
C LEU A 123 7.39 17.13 10.05
N ASP A 124 6.28 16.45 9.79
CA ASP A 124 5.47 15.82 10.84
C ASP A 124 4.53 14.74 10.27
N THR A 125 4.07 13.83 11.13
CA THR A 125 3.06 12.82 10.80
C THR A 125 1.99 12.76 11.89
N LYS A 126 0.72 12.79 11.52
CA LYS A 126 -0.38 12.74 12.49
C LYS A 126 -1.64 12.09 11.91
N SER A 127 -2.40 11.44 12.76
CA SER A 127 -3.73 10.89 12.43
C SER A 127 -4.84 11.70 13.10
N PHE A 128 -5.96 11.90 12.40
CA PHE A 128 -7.12 12.63 12.89
C PHE A 128 -8.39 11.78 12.75
N ASP A 129 -9.01 11.43 13.89
CA ASP A 129 -10.21 10.60 13.92
C ASP A 129 -11.44 11.36 13.41
N MET A 130 -11.81 11.10 12.16
CA MET A 130 -12.97 11.73 11.50
C MET A 130 -14.30 11.01 11.79
N TRP A 131 -14.33 10.04 12.70
CA TRP A 131 -15.55 9.39 13.17
C TRP A 131 -15.96 9.90 14.56
N ALA A 132 -15.05 9.81 15.53
CA ALA A 132 -15.33 10.16 16.93
C ALA A 132 -14.50 11.35 17.47
N GLY A 133 -13.49 11.80 16.72
CA GLY A 133 -12.62 12.90 17.13
C GLY A 133 -13.21 14.29 16.89
N ASP A 134 -12.39 15.30 17.19
CA ASP A 134 -12.68 16.70 16.95
C ASP A 134 -11.97 17.19 15.67
N VAL A 135 -12.74 17.78 14.75
CA VAL A 135 -12.23 18.35 13.50
C VAL A 135 -11.33 19.57 13.78
N THR A 136 -11.47 20.25 14.92
CA THR A 136 -10.64 21.42 15.24
C THR A 136 -9.15 21.09 15.32
N ASP A 137 -8.78 19.86 15.69
CA ASP A 137 -7.39 19.41 15.72
C ASP A 137 -6.78 19.33 14.32
N LEU A 138 -7.57 18.91 13.33
CA LEU A 138 -7.18 18.89 11.92
C LEU A 138 -7.00 20.32 11.39
N LEU A 139 -7.92 21.22 11.72
CA LEU A 139 -7.84 22.62 11.31
C LEU A 139 -6.58 23.30 11.85
N LYS A 140 -6.30 23.15 13.16
CA LYS A 140 -5.08 23.68 13.79
C LYS A 140 -3.80 23.12 13.18
N TYR A 141 -3.86 21.92 12.61
CA TYR A 141 -2.73 21.27 11.97
C TYR A 141 -2.49 21.77 10.53
N LEU A 142 -3.56 22.02 9.77
CA LEU A 142 -3.46 22.41 8.36
C LEU A 142 -3.40 23.93 8.12
N LEU A 143 -3.94 24.74 9.02
CA LEU A 143 -3.92 26.20 8.89
C LEU A 143 -2.50 26.83 8.88
N PRO A 144 -1.56 26.43 9.75
CA PRO A 144 -0.24 27.07 9.82
C PRO A 144 0.76 26.56 8.76
N LEU A 145 0.32 25.79 7.76
CA LEU A 145 1.22 25.24 6.75
C LEU A 145 1.85 26.35 5.91
N HIS A 146 3.17 26.29 5.78
CA HIS A 146 3.93 27.16 4.89
C HIS A 146 3.80 26.70 3.43
N GLU A 147 3.86 27.65 2.50
CA GLU A 147 3.91 27.35 1.08
C GLU A 147 5.05 26.39 0.73
N GLY A 148 4.81 25.49 -0.22
CA GLY A 148 5.75 24.46 -0.61
C GLY A 148 5.73 23.21 0.29
N THR A 149 4.92 23.18 1.34
CA THR A 149 4.68 21.94 2.10
C THR A 149 3.85 20.96 1.28
N LEU A 150 4.36 19.75 1.07
CA LEU A 150 3.62 18.62 0.50
C LEU A 150 2.78 17.95 1.59
N VAL A 151 1.54 17.62 1.26
CA VAL A 151 0.56 17.04 2.18
C VAL A 151 0.09 15.69 1.65
N PHE A 152 0.62 14.61 2.21
CA PHE A 152 0.21 13.24 1.90
C PHE A 152 -0.94 12.84 2.82
N VAL A 153 -2.00 12.25 2.27
CA VAL A 153 -3.18 11.84 3.02
C VAL A 153 -3.57 10.42 2.62
N ALA A 154 -3.83 9.58 3.63
CA ALA A 154 -4.40 8.25 3.47
C ALA A 154 -5.55 8.04 4.46
N SER A 155 -6.72 7.65 3.96
CA SER A 155 -7.88 7.33 4.80
C SER A 155 -7.73 5.99 5.52
N PHE A 156 -8.31 5.85 6.70
CA PHE A 156 -8.47 4.58 7.40
C PHE A 156 -9.83 4.48 8.08
N ASP A 157 -10.58 3.40 7.82
CA ASP A 157 -11.96 3.17 8.28
C ASP A 157 -12.97 4.24 7.81
N ASP A 158 -13.00 5.43 8.42
CA ASP A 158 -13.92 6.51 8.02
C ASP A 158 -13.25 7.89 8.01
N PRO A 159 -13.02 8.50 6.83
CA PRO A 159 -12.38 9.81 6.73
C PRO A 159 -13.33 11.00 6.78
N ALA A 160 -14.67 10.83 6.85
CA ALA A 160 -15.59 11.88 6.42
C ALA A 160 -16.63 12.35 7.44
N THR A 161 -17.02 11.54 8.43
CA THR A 161 -18.19 11.84 9.28
C THR A 161 -18.09 13.17 10.02
N LYS A 162 -16.89 13.57 10.45
CA LYS A 162 -16.61 14.84 11.13
C LYS A 162 -16.05 15.93 10.22
N LEU A 163 -15.81 15.67 8.94
CA LEU A 163 -15.30 16.69 8.01
C LEU A 163 -16.36 17.77 7.75
N ASN A 164 -16.06 18.98 8.23
CA ASN A 164 -16.88 20.18 8.00
C ASN A 164 -16.43 20.96 6.75
N ASP A 165 -17.20 21.97 6.39
CA ASP A 165 -16.94 22.79 5.19
C ASP A 165 -15.59 23.50 5.25
N GLU A 166 -15.13 23.91 6.43
CA GLU A 166 -13.83 24.57 6.60
C GLU A 166 -12.68 23.61 6.30
N ALA A 167 -12.70 22.39 6.87
CA ALA A 167 -11.69 21.38 6.60
C ALA A 167 -11.69 20.96 5.12
N ARG A 168 -12.88 20.86 4.50
CA ARG A 168 -13.01 20.57 3.07
C ARG A 168 -12.36 21.67 2.23
N ARG A 169 -12.61 22.95 2.54
CA ARG A 169 -11.99 24.10 1.86
C ARG A 169 -10.47 24.09 1.97
N LEU A 170 -9.91 23.75 3.14
CA LEU A 170 -8.45 23.63 3.30
C LEU A 170 -7.87 22.57 2.36
N PHE A 171 -8.53 21.41 2.21
CA PHE A 171 -8.07 20.41 1.26
C PHE A 171 -8.27 20.83 -0.21
N GLU A 172 -9.31 21.60 -0.53
CA GLU A 172 -9.45 22.20 -1.85
C GLU A 172 -8.29 23.17 -2.17
N GLU A 173 -7.89 24.01 -1.21
CA GLU A 173 -6.73 24.89 -1.34
C GLU A 173 -5.40 24.13 -1.50
N LEU A 174 -5.34 22.89 -0.99
CA LEU A 174 -4.21 21.97 -1.19
C LEU A 174 -4.26 21.24 -2.54
N GLY A 175 -5.33 21.45 -3.33
CA GLY A 175 -5.50 20.91 -4.68
C GLY A 175 -6.47 19.71 -4.78
N SER A 176 -7.20 19.35 -3.72
CA SER A 176 -8.17 18.26 -3.76
C SER A 176 -9.45 18.66 -4.50
N THR A 177 -9.98 17.72 -5.28
CA THR A 177 -11.30 17.79 -5.89
C THR A 177 -12.30 16.84 -5.26
N ALA A 178 -11.84 15.67 -4.84
CA ALA A 178 -12.71 14.63 -4.30
C ALA A 178 -13.21 14.94 -2.88
N VAL A 179 -12.50 15.80 -2.13
CA VAL A 179 -12.84 16.13 -0.73
C VAL A 179 -14.24 16.73 -0.59
N LYS A 180 -14.78 17.40 -1.62
CA LYS A 180 -16.15 17.94 -1.59
C LYS A 180 -17.22 16.87 -1.42
N GLU A 181 -16.96 15.73 -2.04
CA GLU A 181 -17.93 14.66 -2.12
C GLU A 181 -17.61 13.51 -1.18
N LEU A 182 -16.51 13.61 -0.41
CA LEU A 182 -16.07 12.54 0.47
C LEU A 182 -17.14 12.23 1.53
N THR A 183 -17.57 10.97 1.56
CA THR A 183 -18.63 10.45 2.42
C THR A 183 -18.16 9.31 3.30
N PHE A 184 -19.03 8.90 4.23
CA PHE A 184 -18.79 7.86 5.23
C PHE A 184 -18.10 6.61 4.64
N ARG A 185 -16.91 6.29 5.15
CA ARG A 185 -16.05 5.15 4.75
C ARG A 185 -15.61 5.11 3.30
N ASP A 186 -15.66 6.22 2.57
CA ASP A 186 -14.97 6.27 1.29
C ASP A 186 -13.47 6.00 1.51
N SER A 187 -12.84 5.20 0.63
CA SER A 187 -11.37 5.14 0.60
C SER A 187 -10.87 6.37 -0.16
N TRP A 188 -9.85 7.03 0.36
CA TRP A 188 -9.27 8.22 -0.25
C TRP A 188 -7.76 8.27 -0.01
N VAL A 189 -7.03 8.52 -1.09
CA VAL A 189 -5.60 8.83 -1.07
C VAL A 189 -5.37 10.10 -1.85
N PHE A 190 -4.54 10.98 -1.30
CA PHE A 190 -4.32 12.31 -1.85
C PHE A 190 -2.91 12.79 -1.55
N LEU A 191 -2.30 13.45 -2.52
CA LEU A 191 -1.06 14.20 -2.35
C LEU A 191 -1.30 15.61 -2.87
N GLY A 192 -1.33 16.58 -1.97
CA GLY A 192 -1.49 18.00 -2.28
C GLY A 192 -0.24 18.80 -1.95
N ALA A 193 -0.32 20.11 -2.17
CA ALA A 193 0.72 21.04 -1.74
C ALA A 193 0.13 22.39 -1.34
N LYS A 194 0.69 23.02 -0.30
CA LYS A 194 0.31 24.40 0.06
C LYS A 194 0.87 25.37 -0.98
N GLY A 195 0.00 26.22 -1.53
CA GLY A 195 0.34 27.16 -2.59
C GLY A 195 0.34 26.53 -4.00
N ILE A 196 -0.41 25.44 -4.20
CA ILE A 196 -0.65 24.88 -5.53
C ILE A 196 -1.66 25.76 -6.27
N GLU A 197 -1.37 26.13 -7.51
CA GLU A 197 -2.31 26.94 -8.33
C GLU A 197 -3.40 26.09 -8.99
N ASN A 198 -3.07 24.82 -9.27
CA ASN A 198 -3.93 23.88 -9.99
C ASN A 198 -4.36 22.72 -9.10
N LYS A 199 -5.32 21.93 -9.59
CA LYS A 199 -5.71 20.67 -8.96
C LYS A 199 -4.52 19.71 -8.91
N SER A 200 -4.40 18.93 -7.85
CA SER A 200 -3.39 17.90 -7.78
C SER A 200 -3.68 16.78 -8.79
N PRO A 201 -2.67 16.29 -9.54
CA PRO A 201 -2.83 15.09 -10.35
C PRO A 201 -2.82 13.81 -9.51
N PHE A 202 -2.50 13.90 -8.21
CA PHE A 202 -2.33 12.76 -7.32
C PHE A 202 -3.50 12.67 -6.33
N GLU A 203 -4.63 12.19 -6.84
CA GLU A 203 -5.83 11.97 -6.04
C GLU A 203 -6.61 10.75 -6.54
N GLN A 204 -7.03 9.86 -5.63
CA GLN A 204 -7.96 8.79 -5.92
C GLN A 204 -8.98 8.64 -4.80
N ARG A 205 -10.23 8.31 -5.18
CA ARG A 205 -11.33 8.04 -4.26
C ARG A 205 -12.12 6.82 -4.71
N MET A 206 -12.49 5.97 -3.75
CA MET A 206 -13.42 4.87 -3.95
C MET A 206 -14.62 5.09 -3.03
N LYS A 207 -15.79 5.28 -3.64
CA LYS A 207 -17.03 5.54 -2.90
C LYS A 207 -17.50 4.29 -2.17
N ASN A 208 -17.89 4.44 -0.92
CA ASN A 208 -18.59 3.41 -0.18
C ASN A 208 -19.99 3.18 -0.76
N SER A 209 -20.25 1.95 -1.22
CA SER A 209 -21.55 1.56 -1.78
C SER A 209 -21.82 0.09 -1.51
N LYS A 210 -22.99 -0.21 -0.96
CA LYS A 210 -23.42 -1.59 -0.66
C LYS A 210 -23.33 -2.54 -1.85
N ASN A 211 -23.43 -2.01 -3.07
CA ASN A 211 -23.47 -2.82 -4.30
C ASN A 211 -22.09 -3.08 -4.92
N SER A 212 -21.04 -2.35 -4.52
CA SER A 212 -19.70 -2.41 -5.14
C SER A 212 -18.56 -2.58 -4.14
N ASN A 213 -18.88 -2.63 -2.84
CA ASN A 213 -17.86 -2.78 -1.80
C ASN A 213 -17.17 -4.14 -1.88
N LYS A 214 -15.84 -4.12 -1.75
CA LYS A 214 -15.01 -5.33 -1.65
C LYS A 214 -15.10 -5.99 -0.27
N TYR A 215 -15.29 -5.19 0.78
CA TYR A 215 -15.45 -5.67 2.15
C TYR A 215 -16.87 -5.40 2.65
N GLU A 216 -17.28 -6.06 3.73
CA GLU A 216 -18.62 -5.90 4.30
C GLU A 216 -18.81 -4.49 4.89
N GLY A 217 -19.29 -3.54 4.07
CA GLY A 217 -19.52 -2.16 4.49
C GLY A 217 -18.32 -1.23 4.34
N TRP A 218 -17.25 -1.64 3.63
CA TRP A 218 -16.14 -0.79 3.23
C TRP A 218 -15.73 -1.05 1.76
N PRO A 219 -15.38 0.00 1.00
CA PRO A 219 -14.83 -0.13 -0.34
C PRO A 219 -13.42 -0.76 -0.34
N GLU A 220 -12.93 -1.09 -1.54
CA GLU A 220 -11.55 -1.57 -1.71
C GLU A 220 -10.51 -0.53 -1.24
N SER A 221 -9.37 -1.03 -0.75
CA SER A 221 -8.21 -0.20 -0.44
C SER A 221 -7.62 0.38 -1.73
N LEU A 222 -7.30 1.68 -1.70
CA LEU A 222 -6.65 2.37 -2.80
C LEU A 222 -5.14 2.32 -2.67
N GLU A 223 -4.46 2.28 -3.81
CA GLU A 223 -3.02 2.46 -3.92
C GLU A 223 -2.74 3.48 -5.03
N MET A 224 -1.88 4.44 -4.72
CA MET A 224 -1.42 5.46 -5.64
C MET A 224 0.07 5.64 -5.46
N ASP A 225 0.83 5.53 -6.53
CA ASP A 225 2.26 5.80 -6.54
C ASP A 225 2.65 6.70 -7.70
N GLY A 226 3.82 7.31 -7.59
CA GLY A 226 4.30 8.24 -8.60
C GLY A 226 5.53 9.02 -8.17
N CYS A 227 5.79 10.07 -8.94
CA CYS A 227 6.94 10.94 -8.79
C CYS A 227 6.46 12.39 -8.65
N VAL A 228 6.69 13.01 -7.49
CA VAL A 228 6.34 14.42 -7.26
C VAL A 228 7.55 15.31 -7.54
N PRO A 229 7.43 16.37 -8.35
CA PRO A 229 8.55 17.27 -8.62
C PRO A 229 8.99 18.00 -7.35
N LEU A 230 10.30 18.10 -7.14
CA LEU A 230 10.87 18.97 -6.13
C LEU A 230 10.67 20.43 -6.54
N ARG A 231 10.24 21.25 -5.58
CA ARG A 231 10.19 22.69 -5.77
C ARG A 231 11.62 23.21 -5.87
N SER A 232 11.89 24.07 -6.85
CA SER A 232 13.13 24.85 -6.85
C SER A 232 13.17 25.70 -5.57
N PRO A 233 14.32 25.84 -4.89
CA PRO A 233 14.45 26.84 -3.84
C PRO A 233 14.04 28.19 -4.45
N SER A 234 13.01 28.83 -3.91
CA SER A 234 12.75 30.23 -4.24
C SER A 234 13.95 31.03 -3.73
N GLU A 235 14.58 31.81 -4.60
CA GLU A 235 15.55 32.81 -4.16
C GLU A 235 14.81 33.84 -3.30
N GLY A 236 15.07 33.83 -1.98
CA GLY A 236 14.86 34.95 -1.05
C GLY A 236 13.45 35.46 -0.89
#